data_AF-A0A3Q3X3F6-F1
#
_entry.id   AF-A0A3Q3X3F6-F1
#
_cell.length_a   1.000
_cell.length_b   1.000
_cell.length_c   1.000
_cell.angle_alpha   90.00
_cell.angle_beta   90.00
_cell.angle_gamma   90.00
#
_symmetry.space_group_name_H-M   'P 1'
#
loop_
_entity.id
_entity.type
_entity.pdbx_description
1 polymer ?
#
loop_
_entity_poly.entity_id
_entity_poly.type
_entity_poly.pdbx_seq_one_letter_code
_entity_poly.pdbx_strand_id
1 'polypeptide(L)'
;MFHHWDKWIKHRFQKGIPSSLRARAWQMLSNSYELIEANPGKFEELEREQGEAKWLDIIEKDLHRQFPFHEMFAARGGHGQQDLFRILKAYTIYRPDEGYCQAQAPVAAVLLMHMPAEQAFWCLVQICEKYLPGYYSAGLEAIQLDGEIFFSMLRRTCPMAYRHLKKFKIDPILYMTEWFMCIFSRTLPWSCVLRVWDMFFCEGVKIVFRVGLVLLKQMLGSVDKLRELQGMYETMERLRNISPDFIREDLLVQEIITLQVTEALIERECSIQVRKWKESRGELTHRPGRRLHGTRAIFEYKRRAAAISSGGSLSFMGNPIPPPGPLRNSSRSPQYLTLWRILLTQGSGQRVQSPAPNLCGPDPPTIRWVVTPPGHHVSRWFHMSQGVNCG
;
A
#
# COMPACT_ATOMS: atom_id res chain seq x y z
N MET A 1 24.77 9.64 9.91
CA MET A 1 23.41 9.59 10.50
C MET A 1 22.92 8.15 10.75
N PHE A 2 23.37 7.14 9.99
CA PHE A 2 22.84 5.77 10.06
C PHE A 2 23.74 4.73 10.76
N HIS A 3 24.81 5.14 11.45
CA HIS A 3 25.70 4.21 12.17
C HIS A 3 25.02 3.46 13.34
N HIS A 4 23.88 3.94 13.84
CA HIS A 4 23.03 3.26 14.83
C HIS A 4 21.61 3.04 14.31
N TRP A 5 21.53 2.41 13.13
CA TRP A 5 20.31 2.15 12.39
C TRP A 5 19.18 1.51 13.24
N ASP A 6 19.49 0.51 14.07
CA ASP A 6 18.50 -0.19 14.89
C ASP A 6 17.83 0.72 15.93
N LYS A 7 18.61 1.60 16.57
CA LYS A 7 18.09 2.59 17.54
C LYS A 7 17.28 3.66 16.84
N TRP A 8 17.70 4.06 15.64
CA TRP A 8 17.01 5.06 14.82
C TRP A 8 15.66 4.55 14.32
N ILE A 9 15.60 3.31 13.80
CA ILE A 9 14.35 2.67 13.38
C ILE A 9 13.36 2.62 14.53
N LYS A 10 13.76 2.13 15.70
CA LYS A 10 12.83 1.98 16.84
C LYS A 10 12.23 3.32 17.28
N HIS A 11 13.01 4.41 17.23
CA HIS A 11 12.54 5.75 17.57
C HIS A 11 11.64 6.37 16.47
N ARG A 12 12.02 6.19 15.20
CA ARG A 12 11.26 6.71 14.05
C ARG A 12 10.02 5.91 13.73
N PHE A 13 9.97 4.64 14.10
CA PHE A 13 8.76 3.83 14.05
C PHE A 13 7.62 4.50 14.81
N GLN A 14 7.91 5.06 15.99
CA GLN A 14 6.93 5.74 16.84
C GLN A 14 6.62 7.17 16.38
N LYS A 15 7.64 7.98 16.08
CA LYS A 15 7.46 9.41 15.75
C LYS A 15 7.21 9.73 14.28
N GLY A 16 7.63 8.85 13.38
CA GLY A 16 7.61 9.04 11.94
C GLY A 16 8.85 9.68 11.34
N ILE A 17 8.94 9.50 10.02
CA ILE A 17 10.01 10.02 9.19
C ILE A 17 9.58 11.42 8.73
N PRO A 18 10.38 12.48 8.97
CA PRO A 18 10.10 13.81 8.44
C PRO A 18 9.95 13.78 6.92
N SER A 19 9.01 14.58 6.37
CA SER A 19 8.70 14.58 4.93
C SER A 19 9.92 14.78 4.05
N SER A 20 10.83 15.70 4.42
CA SER A 20 12.06 15.99 3.68
C SER A 20 13.08 14.84 3.66
N LEU A 21 12.94 13.85 4.54
CA LEU A 21 13.85 12.71 4.65
C LEU A 21 13.27 11.43 4.04
N ARG A 22 11.98 11.40 3.67
CA ARG A 22 11.30 10.17 3.21
C ARG A 22 11.93 9.60 1.94
N ALA A 23 12.24 10.43 0.96
CA ALA A 23 12.89 10.00 -0.29
C ALA A 23 14.10 9.10 0.00
N ARG A 24 15.09 9.66 0.69
CA ARG A 24 16.32 8.97 1.07
C ARG A 24 16.08 7.80 2.02
N ALA A 25 15.23 7.99 3.03
CA ALA A 25 15.00 6.97 4.03
C ALA A 25 14.34 5.73 3.41
N TRP A 26 13.28 5.89 2.61
CA TRP A 26 12.58 4.78 1.96
C TRP A 26 13.47 4.04 0.96
N GLN A 27 14.32 4.74 0.21
CA GLN A 27 15.30 4.07 -0.66
C GLN A 27 16.30 3.22 0.13
N MET A 28 16.80 3.72 1.26
CA MET A 28 17.71 2.96 2.11
C MET A 28 17.01 1.80 2.82
N LEU A 29 15.79 2.01 3.33
CA LEU A 29 15.00 1.01 4.04
C LEU A 29 14.60 -0.15 3.12
N SER A 30 14.26 0.17 1.86
CA SER A 30 13.85 -0.80 0.83
C SER A 30 15.00 -1.45 0.10
N ASN A 31 16.23 -0.93 0.23
CA ASN A 31 17.38 -1.27 -0.61
C ASN A 31 17.30 -0.86 -2.08
N SER A 32 16.34 -0.02 -2.48
CA SER A 32 16.26 0.43 -3.88
C SER A 32 17.45 1.31 -4.28
N TYR A 33 18.11 1.98 -3.33
CA TYR A 33 19.33 2.73 -3.60
C TYR A 33 20.44 1.87 -4.22
N GLU A 34 20.65 0.65 -3.70
CA GLU A 34 21.66 -0.27 -4.25
C GLU A 34 21.27 -0.80 -5.64
N LEU A 35 19.98 -0.92 -5.92
CA LEU A 35 19.53 -1.29 -7.26
C LEU A 35 19.85 -0.20 -8.28
N ILE A 36 19.70 1.07 -7.90
CA ILE A 36 20.10 2.20 -8.76
C ILE A 36 21.60 2.14 -9.04
N GLU A 37 22.43 2.03 -8.00
CA GLU A 37 23.89 1.98 -8.15
C GLU A 37 24.35 0.77 -8.98
N ALA A 38 23.66 -0.38 -8.86
CA ALA A 38 23.97 -1.59 -9.62
C ALA A 38 23.45 -1.57 -11.06
N ASN A 39 22.54 -0.66 -11.42
CA ASN A 39 21.89 -0.60 -12.73
C ASN A 39 21.89 0.83 -13.31
N PRO A 40 23.06 1.46 -13.48
CA PRO A 40 23.14 2.84 -13.97
C PRO A 40 22.56 2.96 -15.38
N GLY A 41 21.66 3.92 -15.58
CA GLY A 41 21.03 4.20 -16.88
C GLY A 41 19.90 3.22 -17.27
N LYS A 42 19.60 2.22 -16.42
CA LYS A 42 18.64 1.17 -16.78
C LYS A 42 17.20 1.69 -16.84
N PHE A 43 16.83 2.64 -16.00
CA PHE A 43 15.49 3.22 -16.05
C PHE A 43 15.26 4.00 -17.36
N GLU A 44 16.25 4.78 -17.78
CA GLU A 44 16.24 5.51 -19.05
C GLU A 44 16.21 4.57 -20.26
N GLU A 45 16.90 3.44 -20.19
CA GLU A 45 16.83 2.37 -21.19
C GLU A 45 15.40 1.84 -21.32
N LEU A 46 14.80 1.41 -20.21
CA LEU A 46 13.43 0.88 -20.17
C LEU A 46 12.38 1.90 -20.62
N GLU A 47 12.60 3.18 -20.32
CA GLU A 47 11.73 4.26 -20.76
C GLU A 47 11.71 4.40 -22.29
N ARG A 48 12.87 4.24 -22.94
CA ARG A 48 13.02 4.33 -24.40
C ARG A 48 12.46 3.11 -25.10
N GLU A 49 12.48 1.95 -24.46
CA GLU A 49 11.92 0.72 -25.00
C GLU A 49 10.41 0.84 -25.28
N GLN A 50 9.93 0.12 -26.29
CA GLN A 50 8.50 0.09 -26.61
C GLN A 50 7.79 -0.89 -25.66
N GLY A 51 6.79 -0.39 -24.92
CA GLY A 51 5.95 -1.25 -24.07
C GLY A 51 4.88 -1.98 -24.88
N GLU A 52 4.35 -3.07 -24.35
CA GLU A 52 3.22 -3.77 -24.98
C GLU A 52 1.95 -2.92 -24.94
N ALA A 53 1.29 -2.73 -26.10
CA ALA A 53 0.09 -1.89 -26.25
C ALA A 53 -1.01 -2.22 -25.21
N LYS A 54 -1.19 -3.52 -24.92
CA LYS A 54 -2.17 -3.99 -23.93
C LYS A 54 -1.96 -3.36 -22.55
N TRP A 55 -0.72 -3.13 -22.12
CA TRP A 55 -0.41 -2.55 -20.82
C TRP A 55 -0.51 -1.03 -20.87
N LEU A 56 0.00 -0.41 -21.93
CA LEU A 56 -0.06 1.05 -22.11
C LEU A 56 -1.51 1.55 -22.05
N ASP A 57 -2.42 0.89 -22.76
CA ASP A 57 -3.84 1.23 -22.78
C ASP A 57 -4.49 1.16 -21.38
N ILE A 58 -4.11 0.18 -20.57
CA ILE A 58 -4.65 0.01 -19.21
C ILE A 58 -4.06 1.08 -18.29
N ILE A 59 -2.74 1.33 -18.37
CA ILE A 59 -2.06 2.34 -17.58
C ILE A 59 -2.66 3.71 -17.86
N GLU A 60 -2.78 4.14 -19.13
CA GLU A 60 -3.35 5.44 -19.50
C GLU A 60 -4.76 5.65 -18.96
N LYS A 61 -5.59 4.60 -19.02
CA LYS A 61 -6.94 4.61 -18.45
C LYS A 61 -6.92 4.67 -16.93
N ASP A 62 -5.86 4.28 -16.25
CA ASP A 62 -5.79 4.28 -14.78
C ASP A 62 -5.23 5.59 -14.21
N LEU A 63 -4.36 6.30 -14.93
CA LEU A 63 -3.66 7.50 -14.45
C LEU A 63 -4.61 8.56 -13.88
N HIS A 64 -5.71 8.85 -14.59
CA HIS A 64 -6.64 9.91 -14.20
C HIS A 64 -7.40 9.63 -12.90
N ARG A 65 -7.37 8.39 -12.40
CA ARG A 65 -8.06 7.98 -11.17
C ARG A 65 -7.11 7.92 -9.97
N GLN A 66 -5.81 8.16 -10.18
CA GLN A 66 -4.81 8.14 -9.11
C GLN A 66 -4.67 9.52 -8.50
N PHE A 67 -5.17 9.67 -7.27
CA PHE A 67 -5.10 10.93 -6.51
C PHE A 67 -5.53 12.17 -7.35
N PRO A 68 -6.74 12.17 -7.94
CA PRO A 68 -7.15 13.16 -8.95
C PRO A 68 -7.22 14.60 -8.41
N PHE A 69 -7.27 14.78 -7.09
CA PHE A 69 -7.30 16.08 -6.44
C PHE A 69 -5.92 16.53 -5.92
N HIS A 70 -4.89 15.70 -6.07
CA HIS A 70 -3.53 16.05 -5.68
C HIS A 70 -2.87 16.87 -6.78
N GLU A 71 -2.25 17.99 -6.43
CA GLU A 71 -1.67 18.98 -7.37
C GLU A 71 -0.79 18.33 -8.45
N MET A 72 0.06 17.37 -8.05
CA MET A 72 0.94 16.62 -8.96
C MET A 72 0.19 15.83 -10.04
N PHE A 73 -1.02 15.34 -9.78
CA PHE A 73 -1.76 14.42 -10.66
C PHE A 73 -3.07 15.02 -11.21
N ALA A 74 -3.47 16.20 -10.74
CA ALA A 74 -4.73 16.85 -11.11
C ALA A 74 -4.79 17.27 -12.59
N ALA A 75 -3.66 17.72 -13.14
CA ALA A 75 -3.56 18.10 -14.54
C ALA A 75 -3.52 16.84 -15.44
N ARG A 76 -4.55 16.66 -16.27
CA ARG A 76 -4.58 15.57 -17.25
C ARG A 76 -3.43 15.71 -18.24
N GLY A 77 -2.59 14.68 -18.34
CA GLY A 77 -1.38 14.73 -19.16
C GLY A 77 -0.30 15.68 -18.63
N GLY A 78 -0.41 16.17 -17.39
CA GLY A 78 0.64 16.95 -16.74
C GLY A 78 1.85 16.10 -16.35
N HIS A 79 2.94 16.75 -15.92
CA HIS A 79 4.21 16.08 -15.62
C HIS A 79 4.08 14.91 -14.63
N GLY A 80 3.29 15.03 -13.57
CA GLY A 80 3.11 13.92 -12.63
C GLY A 80 2.42 12.69 -13.23
N GLN A 81 1.43 12.87 -14.12
CA GLN A 81 0.82 11.74 -14.83
C GLN A 81 1.80 11.13 -15.85
N GLN A 82 2.61 11.94 -16.51
CA GLN A 82 3.65 11.46 -17.43
C GLN A 82 4.72 10.65 -16.69
N ASP A 83 5.21 11.14 -15.55
CA ASP A 83 6.18 10.42 -14.73
C ASP A 83 5.60 9.12 -14.17
N LEU A 84 4.34 9.13 -13.73
CA LEU A 84 3.65 7.93 -13.29
C LEU A 84 3.52 6.90 -14.43
N PHE A 85 3.19 7.35 -15.64
CA PHE A 85 3.16 6.51 -16.83
C PHE A 85 4.54 5.90 -17.12
N ARG A 86 5.61 6.72 -17.11
CA ARG A 86 6.98 6.27 -17.34
C ARG A 86 7.38 5.16 -16.37
N ILE A 87 7.10 5.33 -15.08
CA ILE A 87 7.40 4.34 -14.04
C ILE A 87 6.66 3.02 -14.29
N LEU A 88 5.34 3.09 -14.51
CA LEU A 88 4.51 1.89 -14.67
C LEU A 88 4.81 1.16 -15.98
N LYS A 89 5.03 1.90 -17.08
CA LYS A 89 5.50 1.35 -18.35
C LYS A 89 6.83 0.63 -18.16
N ALA A 90 7.83 1.30 -17.58
CA ALA A 90 9.15 0.71 -17.35
C ALA A 90 9.04 -0.57 -16.51
N TYR A 91 8.16 -0.60 -15.51
CA TYR A 91 7.91 -1.81 -14.72
C TYR A 91 7.41 -2.98 -15.57
N THR A 92 6.47 -2.76 -16.50
CA THR A 92 5.97 -3.84 -17.36
C THR A 92 7.03 -4.41 -18.30
N ILE A 93 8.01 -3.60 -18.71
CA ILE A 93 9.12 -4.02 -19.55
C ILE A 93 10.16 -4.76 -18.69
N TYR A 94 10.41 -4.27 -17.48
CA TYR A 94 11.33 -4.90 -16.53
C TYR A 94 10.81 -6.26 -16.00
N ARG A 95 9.49 -6.40 -15.85
CA ARG A 95 8.79 -7.62 -15.40
C ARG A 95 7.64 -8.01 -16.33
N PRO A 96 7.94 -8.51 -17.54
CA PRO A 96 6.91 -8.85 -18.54
C PRO A 96 5.99 -9.99 -18.10
N ASP A 97 6.50 -10.93 -17.29
CA ASP A 97 5.72 -12.06 -16.77
C ASP A 97 4.60 -11.63 -15.80
N GLU A 98 4.80 -10.52 -15.08
CA GLU A 98 3.82 -9.96 -14.16
C GLU A 98 2.95 -8.90 -14.84
N GLY A 99 3.57 -8.08 -15.69
CA GLY A 99 2.90 -7.01 -16.43
C GLY A 99 2.44 -5.87 -15.52
N TYR A 100 1.27 -5.32 -15.84
CA TYR A 100 0.66 -4.25 -15.04
C TYR A 100 -0.62 -4.71 -14.34
N CYS A 101 -0.63 -4.54 -13.02
CA CYS A 101 -1.80 -4.66 -12.17
C CYS A 101 -2.23 -3.27 -11.69
N GLN A 102 -3.51 -2.95 -11.77
CA GLN A 102 -4.03 -1.61 -11.44
C GLN A 102 -3.71 -1.13 -10.02
N ALA A 103 -3.53 -2.06 -9.09
CA ALA A 103 -3.15 -1.75 -7.71
C ALA A 103 -1.72 -1.20 -7.60
N GLN A 104 -0.89 -1.31 -8.64
CA GLN A 104 0.46 -0.74 -8.66
C GLN A 104 0.46 0.78 -8.87
N ALA A 105 -0.50 1.33 -9.61
CA ALA A 105 -0.53 2.78 -9.86
C ALA A 105 -0.65 3.64 -8.59
N PRO A 106 -1.53 3.34 -7.61
CA PRO A 106 -1.55 4.13 -6.37
C PRO A 106 -0.27 3.94 -5.53
N VAL A 107 0.38 2.77 -5.60
CA VAL A 107 1.68 2.52 -4.93
C VAL A 107 2.77 3.38 -5.58
N ALA A 108 2.87 3.37 -6.91
CA ALA A 108 3.83 4.19 -7.67
C ALA A 108 3.58 5.69 -7.48
N ALA A 109 2.32 6.12 -7.43
CA ALA A 109 1.96 7.52 -7.19
C ALA A 109 2.42 8.01 -5.81
N VAL A 110 2.21 7.22 -4.74
CA VAL A 110 2.71 7.57 -3.39
C VAL A 110 4.23 7.73 -3.39
N LEU A 111 4.95 6.83 -4.07
CA LEU A 111 6.41 6.95 -4.19
C LEU A 111 6.80 8.24 -4.92
N LEU A 112 6.18 8.50 -6.07
CA LEU A 112 6.48 9.66 -6.92
C LEU A 112 6.17 11.01 -6.22
N MET A 113 5.20 11.05 -5.30
CA MET A 113 4.98 12.24 -4.46
C MET A 113 6.16 12.59 -3.55
N HIS A 114 7.09 11.65 -3.31
CA HIS A 114 8.20 11.82 -2.40
C HIS A 114 9.58 11.76 -3.06
N MET A 115 9.69 11.24 -4.27
CA MET A 115 10.99 11.06 -4.93
C MET A 115 10.89 11.12 -6.46
N PRO A 116 11.99 11.42 -7.17
CA PRO A 116 12.03 11.40 -8.63
C PRO A 116 11.66 10.04 -9.24
N ALA A 117 11.28 10.04 -10.52
CA ALA A 117 10.73 8.88 -11.22
C ALA A 117 11.60 7.62 -11.14
N GLU A 118 12.92 7.71 -11.39
CA GLU A 118 13.83 6.58 -11.30
C GLU A 118 13.85 5.97 -9.88
N GLN A 119 13.90 6.82 -8.85
CA GLN A 119 13.91 6.38 -7.46
C GLN A 119 12.60 5.67 -7.10
N ALA A 120 11.48 6.22 -7.56
CA ALA A 120 10.16 5.63 -7.37
C ALA A 120 10.03 4.29 -8.10
N PHE A 121 10.56 4.18 -9.32
CA PHE A 121 10.62 2.93 -10.08
C PHE A 121 11.35 1.83 -9.30
N TRP A 122 12.57 2.08 -8.82
CA TRP A 122 13.31 1.06 -8.09
C TRP A 122 12.70 0.73 -6.71
N CYS A 123 12.04 1.69 -6.07
CA CYS A 123 11.24 1.40 -4.87
C CYS A 123 10.05 0.50 -5.20
N LEU A 124 9.33 0.75 -6.31
CA LEU A 124 8.22 -0.08 -6.76
C LEU A 124 8.68 -1.51 -7.06
N VAL A 125 9.81 -1.66 -7.76
CA VAL A 125 10.46 -2.97 -8.00
C VAL A 125 10.69 -3.72 -6.70
N GLN A 126 11.26 -3.06 -5.68
CA GLN A 126 11.47 -3.70 -4.37
C GLN A 126 10.15 -4.07 -3.68
N ILE A 127 9.12 -3.22 -3.74
CA ILE A 127 7.81 -3.52 -3.18
C ILE A 127 7.24 -4.79 -3.81
N CYS A 128 7.19 -4.85 -5.15
CA CYS A 128 6.58 -5.95 -5.87
C CYS A 128 7.36 -7.26 -5.70
N GLU A 129 8.69 -7.22 -5.78
CA GLU A 129 9.50 -8.44 -5.77
C GLU A 129 9.84 -8.97 -4.38
N LYS A 130 10.00 -8.07 -3.40
CA LYS A 130 10.59 -8.43 -2.11
C LYS A 130 9.61 -8.34 -0.95
N TYR A 131 8.77 -7.31 -0.95
CA TYR A 131 7.81 -7.11 0.13
C TYR A 131 6.49 -7.82 -0.13
N LEU A 132 5.96 -7.73 -1.35
CA LEU A 132 4.65 -8.25 -1.77
C LEU A 132 4.76 -9.23 -2.96
N PRO A 133 5.65 -10.24 -2.92
CA PRO A 133 5.84 -11.16 -4.04
C PRO A 133 4.53 -11.90 -4.36
N GLY A 134 4.21 -11.94 -5.65
CA GLY A 134 3.02 -12.64 -6.17
C GLY A 134 1.69 -11.90 -5.96
N TYR A 135 1.68 -10.71 -5.33
CA TYR A 135 0.44 -9.95 -5.12
C TYR A 135 -0.16 -9.45 -6.43
N TYR A 136 0.68 -9.07 -7.38
CA TYR A 136 0.25 -8.44 -8.63
C TYR A 136 0.16 -9.43 -9.80
N SER A 137 0.49 -10.71 -9.55
CA SER A 137 0.41 -11.77 -10.55
C SER A 137 -1.04 -12.15 -10.87
N ALA A 138 -1.24 -12.71 -12.07
CA ALA A 138 -2.53 -13.26 -12.48
C ALA A 138 -3.03 -14.31 -11.48
N GLY A 139 -4.29 -14.18 -11.03
CA GLY A 139 -4.94 -15.15 -10.11
C GLY A 139 -4.91 -14.77 -8.63
N LEU A 140 -4.09 -13.80 -8.20
CA LEU A 140 -4.03 -13.29 -6.81
C LEU A 140 -3.85 -14.39 -5.75
N GLU A 141 -3.13 -15.46 -6.06
CA GLU A 141 -2.94 -16.58 -5.12
C GLU A 141 -2.26 -16.13 -3.82
N ALA A 142 -1.24 -15.26 -3.92
CA ALA A 142 -0.55 -14.73 -2.76
C ALA A 142 -1.48 -13.93 -1.84
N ILE A 143 -2.36 -13.11 -2.42
CA ILE A 143 -3.33 -12.31 -1.69
C ILE A 143 -4.43 -13.18 -1.06
N GLN A 144 -4.88 -14.22 -1.76
CA GLN A 144 -5.86 -15.17 -1.22
C GLN A 144 -5.26 -15.92 -0.02
N LEU A 145 -4.02 -16.41 -0.14
CA LEU A 145 -3.30 -17.05 0.94
C LEU A 145 -3.16 -16.11 2.16
N ASP A 146 -2.81 -14.85 1.92
CA ASP A 146 -2.73 -13.86 2.99
C ASP A 146 -4.07 -13.52 3.60
N GLY A 147 -5.16 -13.64 2.85
CA GLY A 147 -6.51 -13.54 3.40
C GLY A 147 -6.82 -14.62 4.43
N GLU A 148 -6.43 -15.85 4.15
CA GLU A 148 -6.57 -16.95 5.11
C GLU A 148 -5.72 -16.74 6.36
N ILE A 149 -4.47 -16.29 6.18
CA ILE A 149 -3.56 -15.96 7.29
C ILE A 149 -4.15 -14.82 8.12
N PHE A 150 -4.60 -13.76 7.46
CA PHE A 150 -5.19 -12.58 8.09
C PHE A 150 -6.44 -12.93 8.89
N PHE A 151 -7.32 -13.78 8.35
CA PHE A 151 -8.53 -14.22 9.04
C PHE A 151 -8.22 -15.09 10.27
N SER A 152 -7.18 -15.91 10.19
CA SER A 152 -6.67 -16.65 11.34
C SER A 152 -6.10 -15.73 12.44
N MET A 153 -5.39 -14.66 12.05
CA MET A 153 -4.93 -13.64 13.00
C MET A 153 -6.09 -12.85 13.61
N LEU A 154 -7.14 -12.57 12.83
CA LEU A 154 -8.35 -11.91 13.33
C LEU A 154 -9.02 -12.75 14.41
N ARG A 155 -9.10 -14.07 14.23
CA ARG A 155 -9.63 -14.98 15.25
C ARG A 155 -8.91 -14.85 16.59
N ARG A 156 -7.60 -14.59 16.57
CA ARG A 156 -6.78 -14.40 17.79
C ARG A 156 -6.92 -13.01 18.39
N THR A 157 -6.95 -11.99 17.55
CA THR A 157 -6.86 -10.58 17.99
C THR A 157 -8.21 -9.93 18.26
N CYS A 158 -9.24 -10.32 17.51
CA CYS A 158 -10.62 -9.86 17.70
C CYS A 158 -11.62 -11.00 17.41
N PRO A 159 -11.80 -11.96 18.34
CA PRO A 159 -12.67 -13.13 18.13
C PRO A 159 -14.13 -12.78 17.81
N MET A 160 -14.60 -11.63 18.29
CA MET A 160 -15.93 -11.08 17.99
C MET A 160 -16.08 -10.73 16.51
N ALA A 161 -15.17 -9.92 15.96
CA ALA A 161 -15.18 -9.56 14.54
C ALA A 161 -15.05 -10.80 13.66
N TYR A 162 -14.17 -11.75 14.03
CA TYR A 162 -14.05 -13.04 13.35
C TYR A 162 -15.38 -13.80 13.29
N ARG A 163 -16.08 -13.96 14.43
CA ARG A 163 -17.37 -14.66 14.49
C ARG A 163 -18.42 -13.95 13.64
N HIS A 164 -18.44 -12.61 13.65
CA HIS A 164 -19.36 -11.81 12.86
C HIS A 164 -19.17 -12.04 11.35
N LEU A 165 -17.93 -11.88 10.86
CA LEU A 165 -17.61 -12.10 9.44
C LEU A 165 -17.89 -13.54 9.03
N LYS A 166 -17.56 -14.52 9.89
CA LYS A 166 -17.86 -15.93 9.64
C LYS A 166 -19.36 -16.22 9.58
N LYS A 167 -20.17 -15.62 10.47
CA LYS A 167 -21.64 -15.77 10.48
C LYS A 167 -22.24 -15.35 9.14
N PHE A 168 -21.77 -14.23 8.58
CA PHE A 168 -22.25 -13.71 7.30
C PHE A 168 -21.47 -14.20 6.08
N LYS A 169 -20.55 -15.17 6.26
CA LYS A 169 -19.73 -15.76 5.18
C LYS A 169 -18.99 -14.70 4.34
N ILE A 170 -18.47 -13.67 5.01
CA ILE A 170 -17.71 -12.60 4.37
C ILE A 170 -16.24 -13.03 4.30
N ASP A 171 -15.82 -13.43 3.11
CA ASP A 171 -14.43 -13.82 2.87
C ASP A 171 -13.49 -12.60 2.88
N PRO A 172 -12.28 -12.72 3.47
CA PRO A 172 -11.30 -11.64 3.56
C PRO A 172 -11.03 -10.93 2.23
N ILE A 173 -10.92 -11.71 1.15
CA ILE A 173 -10.64 -11.24 -0.21
C ILE A 173 -11.63 -10.17 -0.70
N LEU A 174 -12.86 -10.13 -0.15
CA LEU A 174 -13.90 -9.18 -0.55
C LEU A 174 -13.64 -7.74 -0.10
N TYR A 175 -12.81 -7.53 0.92
CA TYR A 175 -12.54 -6.19 1.48
C TYR A 175 -11.05 -5.89 1.62
N MET A 176 -10.20 -6.90 1.84
CA MET A 176 -8.78 -6.67 2.12
C MET A 176 -7.93 -6.45 0.86
N THR A 177 -8.43 -6.84 -0.32
CA THR A 177 -7.60 -6.91 -1.52
C THR A 177 -7.02 -5.53 -1.86
N GLU A 178 -7.87 -4.50 -1.88
CA GLU A 178 -7.40 -3.13 -2.11
C GLU A 178 -6.49 -2.66 -0.97
N TRP A 179 -6.86 -2.92 0.28
CA TRP A 179 -6.07 -2.52 1.46
C TRP A 179 -4.63 -3.02 1.37
N PHE A 180 -4.46 -4.30 1.02
CA PHE A 180 -3.15 -4.96 1.04
C PHE A 180 -2.36 -4.64 -0.21
N MET A 181 -2.97 -4.70 -1.40
CA MET A 181 -2.27 -4.48 -2.67
C MET A 181 -1.87 -3.02 -2.88
N CYS A 182 -2.66 -2.08 -2.35
CA CYS A 182 -2.37 -0.64 -2.45
C CYS A 182 -1.66 -0.10 -1.20
N ILE A 183 -1.32 -0.96 -0.21
CA ILE A 183 -0.70 -0.57 1.06
C ILE A 183 -1.50 0.57 1.71
N PHE A 184 -2.82 0.41 1.73
CA PHE A 184 -3.81 1.34 2.30
C PHE A 184 -3.83 2.77 1.72
N SER A 185 -3.10 3.04 0.63
CA SER A 185 -2.95 4.38 0.04
C SER A 185 -4.26 4.99 -0.47
N ARG A 186 -5.25 4.15 -0.81
CA ARG A 186 -6.60 4.56 -1.22
C ARG A 186 -7.63 4.57 -0.09
N THR A 187 -7.29 4.00 1.06
CA THR A 187 -8.25 3.69 2.12
C THR A 187 -8.11 4.63 3.32
N LEU A 188 -6.89 5.01 3.68
CA LEU A 188 -6.62 5.79 4.89
C LEU A 188 -6.49 7.29 4.59
N PRO A 189 -6.74 8.16 5.58
CA PRO A 189 -6.33 9.57 5.52
C PRO A 189 -4.83 9.69 5.22
N TRP A 190 -4.43 10.71 4.46
CA TRP A 190 -3.06 10.86 3.96
C TRP A 190 -1.99 10.80 5.06
N SER A 191 -2.25 11.46 6.19
CA SER A 191 -1.34 11.44 7.34
C SER A 191 -1.10 10.02 7.87
N CYS A 192 -2.15 9.20 7.93
CA CYS A 192 -2.07 7.78 8.31
C CYS A 192 -1.33 6.95 7.25
N VAL A 193 -1.57 7.20 5.95
CA VAL A 193 -0.85 6.53 4.85
C VAL A 193 0.65 6.68 5.03
N LEU A 194 1.14 7.90 5.27
CA LEU A 194 2.56 8.17 5.46
C LEU A 194 3.15 7.39 6.64
N ARG A 195 2.42 7.29 7.76
CA ARG A 195 2.88 6.50 8.92
C ARG A 195 2.91 5.02 8.62
N VAL A 196 1.88 4.49 7.94
CA VAL A 196 1.83 3.08 7.52
C VAL A 196 2.99 2.76 6.59
N TRP A 197 3.30 3.64 5.63
CA TRP A 197 4.40 3.46 4.69
C TRP A 197 5.78 3.54 5.35
N ASP A 198 5.99 4.49 6.27
CA ASP A 198 7.20 4.55 7.09
C ASP A 198 7.41 3.23 7.85
N MET A 199 6.37 2.73 8.52
CA MET A 199 6.41 1.47 9.26
C MET A 199 6.61 0.27 8.34
N PHE A 200 5.94 0.23 7.19
CA PHE A 200 6.03 -0.85 6.20
C PHE A 200 7.45 -1.01 5.66
N PHE A 201 8.13 0.08 5.31
CA PHE A 201 9.53 -0.02 4.86
C PHE A 201 10.48 -0.46 5.98
N CYS A 202 10.22 -0.04 7.23
CA CYS A 202 11.01 -0.46 8.40
C CYS A 202 10.83 -1.93 8.76
N GLU A 203 9.59 -2.39 8.84
CA GLU A 203 9.19 -3.63 9.52
C GLU A 203 8.58 -4.67 8.56
N GLY A 204 8.37 -4.31 7.31
CA GLY A 204 7.90 -5.20 6.25
C GLY A 204 6.40 -5.47 6.26
N VAL A 205 6.03 -6.54 5.57
CA VAL A 205 4.63 -6.88 5.28
C VAL A 205 3.76 -7.12 6.52
N LYS A 206 4.36 -7.46 7.68
CA LYS A 206 3.59 -7.64 8.92
C LYS A 206 2.81 -6.39 9.33
N ILE A 207 3.29 -5.20 8.94
CA ILE A 207 2.57 -3.94 9.17
C ILE A 207 1.25 -3.93 8.42
N VAL A 208 1.19 -4.48 7.20
CA VAL A 208 -0.04 -4.56 6.42
C VAL A 208 -1.10 -5.38 7.16
N PHE A 209 -0.70 -6.52 7.74
CA PHE A 209 -1.59 -7.33 8.59
C PHE A 209 -2.04 -6.58 9.84
N ARG A 210 -1.12 -5.93 10.56
CA ARG A 210 -1.46 -5.19 11.79
C ARG A 210 -2.45 -4.07 11.53
N VAL A 211 -2.22 -3.27 10.48
CA VAL A 211 -3.13 -2.19 10.08
C VAL A 211 -4.51 -2.76 9.77
N GLY A 212 -4.61 -3.79 8.94
CA GLY A 212 -5.91 -4.42 8.61
C GLY A 212 -6.66 -4.93 9.85
N LEU A 213 -5.94 -5.52 10.81
CA LEU A 213 -6.56 -6.02 12.05
C LEU A 213 -7.03 -4.89 12.96
N VAL A 214 -6.27 -3.79 13.04
CA VAL A 214 -6.67 -2.59 13.77
C VAL A 214 -7.93 -1.99 13.15
N LEU A 215 -8.01 -1.88 11.81
CA LEU A 215 -9.20 -1.39 11.12
C LEU A 215 -10.42 -2.28 11.39
N LEU A 216 -10.27 -3.60 11.33
CA LEU A 216 -11.37 -4.52 11.66
C LEU A 216 -11.80 -4.39 13.12
N LYS A 217 -10.87 -4.25 14.06
CA LYS A 217 -11.18 -4.01 15.48
C LYS A 217 -11.91 -2.67 15.65
N GLN A 218 -11.52 -1.64 14.92
CA GLN A 218 -12.18 -0.34 14.96
C GLN A 218 -13.58 -0.38 14.36
N MET A 219 -13.85 -1.21 13.35
CA MET A 219 -15.17 -1.29 12.73
C MET A 219 -16.11 -2.30 13.39
N LEU A 220 -15.58 -3.43 13.87
CA LEU A 220 -16.34 -4.62 14.29
C LEU A 220 -16.00 -5.09 15.71
N GLY A 221 -15.14 -4.37 16.42
CA GLY A 221 -14.56 -4.80 17.70
C GLY A 221 -15.35 -4.43 18.95
N SER A 222 -16.61 -4.02 18.85
CA SER A 222 -17.50 -3.86 20.02
C SER A 222 -18.93 -4.31 19.70
N VAL A 223 -19.66 -4.72 20.73
CA VAL A 223 -21.06 -5.17 20.60
C VAL A 223 -21.93 -4.06 20.01
N ASP A 224 -21.74 -2.82 20.45
CA ASP A 224 -22.50 -1.67 19.94
C ASP A 224 -22.31 -1.47 18.45
N LYS A 225 -21.07 -1.59 17.95
CA LYS A 225 -20.79 -1.51 16.51
C LYS A 225 -21.47 -2.62 15.72
N LEU A 226 -21.56 -3.83 16.28
CA LEU A 226 -22.20 -4.96 15.61
C LEU A 226 -23.73 -4.89 15.63
N ARG A 227 -24.34 -4.16 16.58
CA ARG A 227 -25.80 -3.96 16.63
C ARG A 227 -26.33 -3.22 15.40
N GLU A 228 -25.51 -2.38 14.77
CA GLU A 228 -25.87 -1.68 13.54
C GLU A 228 -25.69 -2.55 12.29
N LEU A 229 -25.00 -3.68 12.39
CA LEU A 229 -24.57 -4.50 11.27
C LEU A 229 -25.32 -5.83 11.26
N GLN A 230 -26.59 -5.80 10.91
CA GLN A 230 -27.47 -6.99 11.00
C GLN A 230 -27.31 -7.98 9.85
N GLY A 231 -26.62 -7.60 8.77
CA GLY A 231 -26.48 -8.42 7.58
C GLY A 231 -25.12 -8.31 6.90
N MET A 232 -25.00 -9.05 5.80
CA MET A 232 -23.82 -9.03 4.94
C MET A 232 -23.64 -7.66 4.27
N TYR A 233 -24.72 -7.03 3.84
CA TYR A 233 -24.69 -5.77 3.10
C TYR A 233 -24.13 -4.63 3.95
N GLU A 234 -24.69 -4.40 5.13
CA GLU A 234 -24.28 -3.34 6.05
C GLU A 234 -22.84 -3.56 6.52
N THR A 235 -22.47 -4.82 6.77
CA THR A 235 -21.09 -5.19 7.12
C THR A 235 -20.13 -4.87 5.98
N MET A 236 -20.47 -5.23 4.73
CA MET A 236 -19.63 -4.94 3.57
C MET A 236 -19.53 -3.45 3.27
N GLU A 237 -20.61 -2.70 3.42
CA GLU A 237 -20.62 -1.25 3.27
C GLU A 237 -19.68 -0.59 4.30
N ARG A 238 -19.76 -1.00 5.58
CA ARG A 238 -18.87 -0.53 6.63
C ARG A 238 -17.40 -0.82 6.34
N LEU A 239 -17.10 -2.03 5.83
CA LEU A 239 -15.73 -2.44 5.50
C LEU A 239 -15.16 -1.69 4.30
N ARG A 240 -15.96 -1.34 3.30
CA ARG A 240 -15.48 -0.60 2.11
C ARG A 240 -15.36 0.90 2.37
N ASN A 241 -16.24 1.45 3.21
CA ASN A 241 -16.32 2.88 3.48
C ASN A 241 -15.85 3.20 4.90
N ILE A 242 -14.54 3.10 5.13
CA ILE A 242 -13.98 3.45 6.44
C ILE A 242 -14.07 4.96 6.63
N SER A 243 -14.84 5.41 7.61
CA SER A 243 -14.98 6.85 7.86
C SER A 243 -13.66 7.44 8.38
N PRO A 244 -13.15 8.53 7.74
CA PRO A 244 -11.91 9.19 8.13
C PRO A 244 -11.91 9.68 9.59
N ASP A 245 -13.07 10.04 10.12
CA ASP A 245 -13.22 10.63 11.45
C ASP A 245 -12.86 9.65 12.57
N PHE A 246 -12.93 8.35 12.31
CA PHE A 246 -12.57 7.31 13.27
C PHE A 246 -11.09 6.93 13.23
N ILE A 247 -10.34 7.37 12.21
CA ILE A 247 -8.94 7.00 12.04
C ILE A 247 -8.05 8.22 12.31
N ARG A 248 -7.66 8.37 13.57
CA ARG A 248 -6.63 9.35 13.95
C ARG A 248 -5.26 8.71 13.88
N GLU A 249 -4.29 9.46 13.34
CA GLU A 249 -2.92 8.99 13.10
C GLU A 249 -2.26 8.46 14.37
N ASP A 250 -2.34 9.21 15.47
CA ASP A 250 -1.72 8.91 16.75
C ASP A 250 -2.28 7.62 17.36
N LEU A 251 -3.60 7.48 17.37
CA LEU A 251 -4.27 6.28 17.86
C LEU A 251 -3.96 5.06 16.99
N LEU A 252 -3.99 5.22 15.66
CA LEU A 252 -3.69 4.13 14.73
C LEU A 252 -2.29 3.57 14.97
N VAL A 253 -1.28 4.44 15.07
CA VAL A 253 0.11 4.05 15.32
C VAL A 253 0.24 3.31 16.66
N GLN A 254 -0.39 3.82 17.72
CA GLN A 254 -0.38 3.15 19.04
C GLN A 254 -1.01 1.75 18.99
N GLU A 255 -2.16 1.59 18.33
CA GLU A 255 -2.81 0.28 18.19
C GLU A 255 -1.98 -0.69 17.35
N ILE A 256 -1.30 -0.22 16.29
CA ILE A 256 -0.41 -1.06 15.46
C ILE A 256 0.79 -1.56 16.28
N ILE A 257 1.41 -0.70 17.09
CA ILE A 257 2.58 -1.06 17.91
C ILE A 257 2.20 -2.09 18.98
N THR A 258 1.05 -1.91 19.62
CA THR A 258 0.59 -2.76 20.74
C THR A 258 0.08 -4.12 20.30
N LEU A 259 -0.29 -4.29 19.02
CA LEU A 259 -0.80 -5.54 18.51
C LEU A 259 0.27 -6.65 18.51
N GLN A 260 -0.02 -7.76 19.20
CA GLN A 260 0.87 -8.91 19.37
C GLN A 260 0.88 -9.85 18.16
N VAL A 261 0.98 -9.29 16.94
CA VAL A 261 1.13 -10.05 15.70
C VAL A 261 2.58 -9.96 15.26
N THR A 262 3.34 -11.02 15.53
CA THR A 262 4.77 -11.09 15.19
C THR A 262 4.98 -11.74 13.82
N GLU A 263 6.16 -11.51 13.25
CA GLU A 263 6.62 -12.15 12.03
C GLU A 263 6.55 -13.69 12.11
N ALA A 264 7.11 -14.25 13.18
CA ALA A 264 7.09 -15.70 13.42
C ALA A 264 5.66 -16.27 13.48
N LEU A 265 4.70 -15.49 13.97
CA LEU A 265 3.29 -15.89 14.00
C LEU A 265 2.70 -15.95 12.58
N ILE A 266 3.01 -14.96 11.74
CA ILE A 266 2.59 -14.90 10.34
C ILE A 266 3.25 -16.05 9.54
N GLU A 267 4.56 -16.28 9.71
CA GLU A 267 5.27 -17.36 9.02
C GLU A 267 4.75 -18.74 9.39
N ARG A 268 4.47 -18.96 10.69
CA ARG A 268 3.86 -20.21 11.18
C ARG A 268 2.50 -20.44 10.55
N GLU A 269 1.66 -19.39 10.52
CA GLU A 269 0.33 -19.50 9.92
C GLU A 269 0.40 -19.69 8.40
N CYS A 270 1.32 -19.00 7.71
CA CYS A 270 1.56 -19.19 6.29
C CYS A 270 1.86 -20.66 5.97
N SER A 271 2.76 -21.29 6.74
CA SER A 271 3.09 -22.71 6.57
C SER A 271 1.87 -23.62 6.72
N ILE A 272 0.98 -23.31 7.66
CA ILE A 272 -0.28 -24.06 7.87
C ILE A 272 -1.23 -23.87 6.68
N GLN A 273 -1.41 -22.64 6.21
CA GLN A 273 -2.35 -22.33 5.13
C GLN A 273 -1.86 -22.85 3.77
N VAL A 274 -0.55 -22.82 3.51
CA VAL A 274 0.04 -23.44 2.30
C VAL A 274 -0.22 -24.94 2.27
N ARG A 275 -0.09 -25.63 3.41
CA ARG A 275 -0.40 -27.07 3.48
C ARG A 275 -1.87 -27.35 3.16
N LYS A 276 -2.79 -26.59 3.78
CA LYS A 276 -4.24 -26.71 3.50
C LYS A 276 -4.60 -26.36 2.05
N TRP A 277 -3.91 -25.38 1.47
CA TRP A 277 -4.08 -25.00 0.07
C TRP A 277 -3.66 -26.16 -0.84
N LYS A 278 -2.51 -26.78 -0.58
CA LYS A 278 -2.02 -27.93 -1.34
C LYS A 278 -3.01 -29.10 -1.33
N GLU A 279 -3.61 -29.37 -0.18
CA GLU A 279 -4.61 -30.44 -0.03
C GLU A 279 -5.94 -30.14 -0.77
N SER A 280 -6.34 -28.87 -0.87
CA SER A 280 -7.66 -28.49 -1.41
C SER A 280 -7.66 -28.01 -2.86
N ARG A 281 -6.55 -27.41 -3.33
CA ARG A 281 -6.45 -26.70 -4.61
C ARG A 281 -5.22 -27.11 -5.45
N GLY A 282 -4.35 -27.98 -4.92
CA GLY A 282 -3.10 -28.36 -5.56
C GLY A 282 -1.96 -27.36 -5.30
N GLU A 283 -0.89 -27.45 -6.09
CA GLU A 283 0.30 -26.63 -5.85
C GLU A 283 0.07 -25.16 -6.20
N LEU A 284 0.60 -24.27 -5.36
CA LEU A 284 0.65 -22.85 -5.66
C LEU A 284 1.57 -22.60 -6.86
N THR A 285 1.12 -21.76 -7.78
CA THR A 285 1.95 -21.32 -8.91
C THR A 285 3.10 -20.43 -8.43
N HIS A 286 2.86 -19.67 -7.36
CA HIS A 286 3.87 -18.89 -6.67
C HIS A 286 4.38 -19.64 -5.44
N ARG A 287 5.69 -19.89 -5.34
CA ARG A 287 6.28 -20.40 -4.10
C ARG A 287 6.36 -19.26 -3.08
N PRO A 288 5.64 -19.31 -1.95
CA PRO A 288 5.75 -18.28 -0.92
C PRO A 288 7.16 -18.35 -0.32
N GLY A 289 8.06 -17.52 -0.85
CA GLY A 289 9.41 -17.34 -0.33
C GLY A 289 9.39 -16.60 1.01
N ARG A 290 10.54 -16.57 1.71
CA ARG A 290 10.72 -15.63 2.83
C ARG A 290 10.57 -14.20 2.28
N ARG A 291 9.45 -13.55 2.60
CA ARG A 291 9.27 -12.11 2.34
C ARG A 291 10.34 -11.34 3.09
N LEU A 292 10.83 -10.23 2.52
CA LEU A 292 11.75 -9.38 3.27
C LEU A 292 10.99 -8.72 4.42
N HIS A 293 11.34 -9.08 5.65
CA HIS A 293 10.79 -8.51 6.87
C HIS A 293 11.47 -7.18 7.20
N GLY A 294 11.28 -6.22 6.29
CA GLY A 294 11.82 -4.88 6.39
C GLY A 294 13.34 -4.82 6.37
N THR A 295 13.87 -3.70 6.85
CA THR A 295 15.30 -3.40 6.70
C THR A 295 16.21 -4.29 7.54
N ARG A 296 15.69 -4.96 8.56
CA ARG A 296 16.49 -5.92 9.33
C ARG A 296 16.95 -7.10 8.46
N ALA A 297 16.07 -7.65 7.61
CA ALA A 297 16.41 -8.73 6.69
C ALA A 297 17.44 -8.26 5.64
N ILE A 298 17.26 -7.05 5.12
CA ILE A 298 18.20 -6.41 4.18
C ILE A 298 19.56 -6.17 4.83
N PHE A 299 19.59 -5.62 6.04
CA PHE A 299 20.83 -5.34 6.78
C PHE A 299 21.54 -6.64 7.20
N GLU A 300 20.80 -7.65 7.67
CA GLU A 300 21.39 -8.97 7.98
C GLU A 300 21.96 -9.64 6.73
N TYR A 301 21.29 -9.51 5.58
CA TYR A 301 21.82 -9.97 4.29
C TYR A 301 23.13 -9.24 3.94
N LYS A 302 23.16 -7.90 4.03
CA LYS A 302 24.38 -7.10 3.79
C LYS A 302 25.52 -7.49 4.73
N ARG A 303 25.24 -7.65 6.03
CA ARG A 303 26.25 -8.04 7.02
C ARG A 303 26.79 -9.44 6.73
N ARG A 304 25.93 -10.39 6.32
CA ARG A 304 26.35 -11.74 5.91
C ARG A 304 27.18 -11.71 4.62
N ALA A 305 26.75 -10.96 3.60
CA ALA A 305 27.49 -10.80 2.34
C ALA A 305 28.86 -10.14 2.57
N ALA A 306 28.94 -9.11 3.41
CA ALA A 306 30.18 -8.46 3.80
C ALA A 306 31.10 -9.40 4.60
N ALA A 307 30.55 -10.25 5.48
CA ALA A 307 31.31 -11.27 6.22
C ALA A 307 31.87 -12.37 5.30
N ILE A 308 31.14 -12.73 4.24
CA ILE A 308 31.60 -13.67 3.21
C ILE A 308 32.74 -13.06 2.39
N SER A 309 32.61 -11.78 2.00
CA SER A 309 33.64 -11.04 1.27
C SER A 309 34.92 -10.79 2.10
N SER A 310 34.82 -10.80 3.43
CA SER A 310 35.95 -10.61 4.36
C SER A 310 36.58 -11.92 4.88
N GLY A 311 36.28 -13.07 4.24
CA GLY A 311 37.01 -14.32 4.48
C GLY A 311 36.55 -15.14 5.70
N GLY A 312 35.35 -14.91 6.23
CA GLY A 312 34.78 -15.73 7.30
C GLY A 312 34.34 -17.11 6.80
N SER A 313 35.14 -18.14 7.06
CA SER A 313 34.82 -19.53 6.71
C SER A 313 33.72 -20.08 7.62
N LEU A 314 32.55 -20.43 7.06
CA LEU A 314 31.58 -21.35 7.65
C LEU A 314 30.76 -22.03 6.54
N SER A 315 30.95 -23.33 6.44
CA SER A 315 30.28 -24.27 5.55
C SER A 315 28.80 -24.46 5.93
N PHE A 316 27.89 -23.92 5.10
CA PHE A 316 26.56 -24.50 4.89
C PHE A 316 26.00 -24.02 3.54
N MET A 317 26.27 -24.80 2.49
CA MET A 317 25.71 -24.54 1.16
C MET A 317 24.22 -24.90 1.16
N GLY A 318 23.35 -23.90 1.08
CA GLY A 318 21.98 -24.07 0.62
C GLY A 318 21.97 -24.09 -0.90
N ASN A 319 21.34 -25.10 -1.50
CA ASN A 319 21.33 -25.36 -2.94
C ASN A 319 20.84 -24.17 -3.79
N PRO A 320 21.31 -24.04 -5.05
CA PRO A 320 20.85 -23.01 -5.98
C PRO A 320 19.37 -23.20 -6.35
N ILE A 321 18.71 -22.07 -6.61
CA ILE A 321 17.33 -21.99 -7.11
C ILE A 321 17.27 -22.60 -8.52
N PRO A 322 16.44 -23.63 -8.78
CA PRO A 322 16.26 -24.14 -10.13
C PRO A 322 15.37 -23.20 -10.97
N PRO A 323 15.54 -23.17 -12.30
CA PRO A 323 14.75 -22.32 -13.19
C PRO A 323 13.25 -22.72 -13.18
N PRO A 324 12.33 -21.76 -13.39
CA PRO A 324 10.91 -22.05 -13.42
C PRO A 324 10.55 -22.93 -14.64
N GLY A 325 9.86 -24.04 -14.36
CA GLY A 325 9.28 -24.91 -15.40
C GLY A 325 7.95 -24.35 -15.96
N PRO A 326 7.44 -24.92 -17.06
CA PRO A 326 6.25 -24.40 -17.75
C PRO A 326 4.99 -24.51 -16.89
N LEU A 327 4.21 -23.42 -16.83
CA LEU A 327 2.93 -23.37 -16.13
C LEU A 327 1.82 -24.07 -16.94
N ARG A 328 1.09 -24.98 -16.29
CA ARG A 328 -0.09 -25.66 -16.84
C ARG A 328 -1.35 -24.92 -16.40
N ASN A 329 -2.27 -24.66 -17.35
CA ASN A 329 -3.53 -23.96 -17.09
C ASN A 329 -4.38 -24.68 -16.04
N SER A 330 -4.66 -24.01 -14.92
CA SER A 330 -5.60 -24.45 -13.90
C SER A 330 -6.95 -23.74 -14.05
N SER A 331 -8.02 -24.51 -13.90
CA SER A 331 -9.42 -24.12 -14.04
C SER A 331 -9.85 -23.13 -12.94
N ARG A 332 -10.41 -21.99 -13.37
CA ARG A 332 -10.73 -20.81 -12.54
C ARG A 332 -12.06 -20.95 -11.80
N SER A 333 -12.11 -20.48 -10.55
CA SER A 333 -13.39 -20.29 -9.83
C SER A 333 -14.02 -18.92 -10.18
N PRO A 334 -15.33 -18.84 -10.54
CA PRO A 334 -15.98 -17.64 -11.08
C PRO A 334 -15.96 -16.40 -10.18
N GLN A 335 -15.98 -16.57 -8.87
CA GLN A 335 -16.08 -15.48 -7.89
C GLN A 335 -14.84 -14.56 -7.83
N TYR A 336 -13.65 -15.09 -8.13
CA TYR A 336 -12.39 -14.33 -8.09
C TYR A 336 -12.15 -13.51 -9.36
N LEU A 337 -12.68 -13.96 -10.51
CA LEU A 337 -12.72 -13.16 -11.73
C LEU A 337 -13.61 -11.92 -11.57
N THR A 338 -14.69 -12.06 -10.79
CA THR A 338 -15.56 -10.93 -10.46
C THR A 338 -14.87 -9.94 -9.52
N LEU A 339 -14.09 -10.38 -8.53
CA LEU A 339 -13.29 -9.47 -7.68
C LEU A 339 -12.17 -8.76 -8.45
N TRP A 340 -11.50 -9.47 -9.37
CA TRP A 340 -10.60 -8.84 -10.35
C TRP A 340 -11.34 -7.76 -11.15
N ARG A 341 -12.52 -8.07 -11.70
CA ARG A 341 -13.36 -7.10 -12.42
C ARG A 341 -13.86 -5.96 -11.53
N ILE A 342 -14.10 -6.21 -10.25
CA ILE A 342 -14.52 -5.20 -9.27
C ILE A 342 -13.35 -4.26 -8.94
N LEU A 343 -12.12 -4.76 -8.80
CA LEU A 343 -10.93 -3.90 -8.70
C LEU A 343 -10.71 -3.09 -9.99
N LEU A 344 -11.00 -3.70 -11.16
CA LEU A 344 -11.04 -3.01 -12.45
C LEU A 344 -12.10 -1.90 -12.54
N THR A 345 -13.19 -1.97 -11.76
CA THR A 345 -14.32 -1.02 -11.82
C THR A 345 -14.40 -0.05 -10.64
N GLN A 346 -13.88 -0.38 -9.46
CA GLN A 346 -13.88 0.49 -8.26
C GLN A 346 -12.84 1.63 -8.31
N GLY A 347 -12.21 1.84 -9.47
CA GLY A 347 -11.68 3.14 -9.85
C GLY A 347 -12.76 4.22 -10.03
N SER A 348 -14.06 3.88 -10.06
CA SER A 348 -15.14 4.86 -10.08
C SER A 348 -15.21 5.64 -8.77
N GLY A 349 -14.53 6.78 -8.73
CA GLY A 349 -14.82 7.83 -7.77
C GLY A 349 -16.27 8.29 -7.95
N GLN A 350 -17.15 7.82 -7.09
CA GLN A 350 -18.42 8.49 -6.79
C GLN A 350 -18.58 8.47 -5.28
N ARG A 351 -18.21 9.59 -4.63
CA ARG A 351 -19.02 10.02 -3.48
C ARG A 351 -20.32 10.56 -4.05
N VAL A 352 -21.39 9.93 -3.63
CA VAL A 352 -22.79 10.34 -3.82
C VAL A 352 -22.93 11.84 -3.53
N GLN A 353 -23.32 12.61 -4.54
CA GLN A 353 -23.95 13.91 -4.33
C GLN A 353 -25.33 13.63 -3.72
N SER A 354 -25.56 14.07 -2.49
CA SER A 354 -26.92 14.24 -1.98
C SER A 354 -27.59 15.40 -2.74
N PRO A 355 -28.88 15.32 -3.08
CA PRO A 355 -29.54 16.34 -3.87
C PRO A 355 -29.64 17.65 -3.06
N ALA A 356 -29.29 18.76 -3.69
CA ALA A 356 -29.45 20.09 -3.13
C ALA A 356 -30.95 20.38 -2.88
N PRO A 357 -31.34 20.90 -1.70
CA PRO A 357 -32.62 21.59 -1.58
C PRO A 357 -32.47 23.00 -2.17
N ASN A 358 -33.32 23.32 -3.14
CA ASN A 358 -33.52 24.67 -3.67
C ASN A 358 -33.88 25.63 -2.54
N LEU A 359 -32.99 26.55 -2.16
CA LEU A 359 -33.35 27.80 -1.49
C LEU A 359 -32.38 28.90 -1.92
N CYS A 360 -32.92 29.91 -2.63
CA CYS A 360 -32.25 31.18 -2.92
C CYS A 360 -31.82 31.88 -1.62
N GLY A 361 -30.55 32.28 -1.55
CA GLY A 361 -29.96 33.13 -0.51
C GLY A 361 -28.57 33.61 -0.95
N PRO A 362 -28.09 34.78 -0.47
CA PRO A 362 -26.96 35.48 -1.09
C PRO A 362 -25.63 34.75 -0.85
N ASP A 363 -24.75 34.83 -1.84
CA ASP A 363 -23.45 34.13 -1.88
C ASP A 363 -22.55 34.44 -0.66
N PRO A 364 -21.84 33.43 -0.10
CA PRO A 364 -20.83 33.66 0.93
C PRO A 364 -19.52 34.23 0.32
N PRO A 365 -18.72 34.97 1.11
CA PRO A 365 -17.56 35.70 0.58
C PRO A 365 -16.42 34.78 0.13
N THR A 366 -15.88 35.06 -1.06
CA THR A 366 -14.77 34.36 -1.68
C THR A 366 -13.43 34.70 -1.00
N ILE A 367 -12.77 33.70 -0.41
CA ILE A 367 -11.41 33.85 0.13
C ILE A 367 -10.39 33.77 -1.03
N ARG A 368 -9.74 34.89 -1.35
CA ARG A 368 -8.55 34.93 -2.23
C ARG A 368 -7.28 34.77 -1.38
N TRP A 369 -6.49 33.74 -1.66
CA TRP A 369 -5.16 33.58 -1.09
C TRP A 369 -4.17 34.50 -1.82
N VAL A 370 -3.70 35.56 -1.15
CA VAL A 370 -2.57 36.37 -1.61
C VAL A 370 -1.30 35.80 -0.97
N VAL A 371 -0.41 35.25 -1.79
CA VAL A 371 0.90 34.76 -1.36
C VAL A 371 1.88 35.93 -1.33
N THR A 372 2.50 36.20 -0.18
CA THR A 372 3.65 37.12 -0.06
C THR A 372 4.93 36.33 0.25
N PRO A 373 6.09 36.71 -0.33
CA PRO A 373 7.36 36.01 -0.17
C PRO A 373 8.01 36.25 1.22
N PRO A 374 8.96 35.39 1.66
CA PRO A 374 9.33 35.30 3.06
C PRO A 374 10.38 36.34 3.47
N GLY A 375 10.05 37.13 4.50
CA GLY A 375 11.00 37.97 5.22
C GLY A 375 10.32 39.11 5.97
N HIS A 376 10.19 38.95 7.30
CA HIS A 376 9.97 39.95 8.38
C HIS A 376 8.90 39.54 9.41
N HIS A 377 9.21 39.81 10.68
CA HIS A 377 8.51 39.37 11.89
C HIS A 377 7.17 40.10 12.16
N VAL A 378 6.15 39.30 12.55
CA VAL A 378 5.08 39.49 13.55
C VAL A 378 4.25 40.79 13.56
N SER A 379 2.91 40.68 13.40
CA SER A 379 1.88 41.09 14.41
C SER A 379 0.44 40.91 13.90
N ARG A 380 -0.45 40.35 14.73
CA ARG A 380 -1.90 40.22 14.48
C ARG A 380 -2.58 41.59 14.42
N TRP A 381 -3.43 41.81 13.42
CA TRP A 381 -4.51 42.81 13.48
C TRP A 381 -5.80 42.24 12.88
N PHE A 382 -6.87 42.26 13.66
CA PHE A 382 -8.25 42.07 13.22
C PHE A 382 -8.74 43.42 12.69
N HIS A 383 -9.28 43.47 11.47
CA HIS A 383 -10.10 44.60 11.03
C HIS A 383 -11.50 44.11 10.65
N MET A 384 -12.44 44.48 11.52
CA MET A 384 -13.88 44.43 11.30
C MET A 384 -14.22 45.71 10.52
N SER A 385 -14.83 45.59 9.33
CA SER A 385 -15.47 46.73 8.67
C SER A 385 -16.94 46.39 8.47
N GLN A 386 -17.78 47.00 9.29
CA GLN A 386 -19.22 47.02 9.10
C GLN A 386 -19.57 47.87 7.87
N GLY A 387 -20.60 47.45 7.14
CA GLY A 387 -21.15 48.21 6.03
C GLY A 387 -21.86 49.46 6.50
N VAL A 388 -21.82 50.49 5.65
CA VAL A 388 -22.76 51.61 5.67
C VAL A 388 -23.32 51.73 4.25
N ASN A 389 -24.63 51.48 4.15
CA ASN A 389 -25.48 51.82 3.01
C ASN A 389 -25.49 53.34 2.80
N CYS A 390 -25.50 53.78 1.54
CA CYS A 390 -26.29 54.91 1.06
C CYS A 390 -26.13 55.04 -0.46
N GLY A 391 -27.27 55.15 -1.17
CA GLY A 391 -27.36 55.64 -2.55
C GLY A 391 -27.92 54.65 -3.54
#